data_AF-A0A821H9V2-F1
#
_entry.id   AF-A0A821H9V2-F1
#
_cell.length_a   1.000
_cell.length_b   1.000
_cell.length_c   1.000
_cell.angle_alpha   90.00
_cell.angle_beta   90.00
_cell.angle_gamma   90.00
#
_symmetry.space_group_name_H-M   'P 1'
#
loop_
_entity.id
_entity.type
_entity.pdbx_description
1 polymer ?
#
loop_
_entity_poly.entity_id
_entity_poly.type
_entity_poly.pdbx_seq_one_letter_code
_entity_poly.pdbx_strand_id
1 'polypeptide(L)' 'MAFDEQGQATDIERKCAICKRSYDLLVNVVKFNPNDIIFDSNILTIA' A
#
# COMPACT_ATOMS: atom_id res chain seq x y z
N MET A 1 -2.31 3.50 3.03
CA MET A 1 -0.98 4.16 2.93
C MET A 1 0.09 3.12 2.68
N ALA A 2 1.13 3.48 1.91
CA ALA A 2 2.27 2.61 1.63
C ALA A 2 3.29 2.63 2.79
N PHE A 3 2.92 2.01 3.92
CA PHE A 3 3.73 1.90 5.12
C PHE A 3 3.58 0.48 5.70
N ASP A 4 4.68 -0.14 6.12
CA ASP A 4 4.69 -1.49 6.69
C ASP A 4 5.62 -1.61 7.92
N GLU A 5 5.90 -2.84 8.37
CA GLU A 5 6.75 -3.12 9.53
C GLU A 5 8.20 -2.63 9.35
N GLN A 6 8.62 -2.36 8.12
CA GLN A 6 9.93 -1.80 7.77
C GLN A 6 9.85 -0.29 7.49
N GLY A 7 8.76 0.37 7.86
CA GLY A 7 8.59 1.82 7.76
C GLY A 7 7.88 2.29 6.49
N GLN A 8 8.10 3.57 6.17
CA GLN A 8 7.48 4.25 5.03
C GLN A 8 8.16 3.85 3.70
N ALA A 9 7.37 3.58 2.66
CA ALA A 9 7.92 3.38 1.32
C ALA A 9 8.26 4.72 0.64
N THR A 10 9.54 4.88 0.29
CA THR A 10 10.08 6.06 -0.40
C THR A 10 10.33 5.80 -1.88
N ASP A 11 10.72 4.59 -2.25
CA ASP A 11 10.97 4.16 -3.63
C ASP A 11 9.74 3.48 -4.27
N ILE A 12 9.78 3.32 -5.60
CA ILE A 12 8.66 2.76 -6.38
C ILE A 12 8.42 1.29 -6.05
N GLU A 13 9.48 0.50 -5.89
CA GLU A 13 9.40 -0.95 -5.67
C GLU A 13 8.68 -1.26 -4.36
N ARG A 14 9.05 -0.57 -3.27
CA ARG A 14 8.41 -0.70 -1.97
C ARG A 14 6.96 -0.22 -1.99
N LYS A 15 6.66 0.89 -2.66
CA LYS A 15 5.28 1.38 -2.79
C LYS A 15 4.38 0.32 -3.43
N CYS A 16 4.85 -0.29 -4.52
CA CYS A 16 4.14 -1.37 -5.20
C CYS A 16 4.01 -2.62 -4.33
N ALA A 17 5.10 -3.06 -3.68
CA ALA A 17 5.11 -4.25 -2.83
C ALA A 17 4.12 -4.15 -1.67
N ILE A 18 4.08 -3.01 -0.97
CA ILE A 18 3.19 -2.79 0.17
C ILE A 18 1.73 -2.72 -0.27
N CYS A 19 1.42 -1.96 -1.32
CA CYS A 19 0.05 -1.88 -1.84
C CYS A 19 -0.45 -3.24 -2.34
N LYS A 20 0.41 -4.03 -3.01
CA LYS A 20 0.07 -5.37 -3.47
C LYS A 20 -0.22 -6.34 -2.31
N ARG A 21 0.67 -6.39 -1.31
CA ARG A 21 0.46 -7.21 -0.10
C ARG A 21 -0.84 -6.81 0.62
N SER A 22 -1.09 -5.50 0.74
CA SER A 22 -2.32 -4.99 1.37
C SER A 22 -3.58 -5.36 0.58
N TYR A 23 -3.54 -5.26 -0.75
CA TYR A 23 -4.64 -5.69 -1.62
C TYR A 23 -4.97 -7.17 -1.42
N ASP A 24 -3.94 -8.03 -1.42
CA ASP A 24 -4.14 -9.47 -1.29
C ASP A 24 -4.74 -9.83 0.08
N LEU A 25 -4.34 -9.14 1.16
CA LEU A 25 -4.93 -9.32 2.49
C LEU A 25 -6.38 -8.84 2.53
N LEU A 26 -6.66 -7.62 2.07
CA LEU A 26 -7.99 -7.03 2.12
C LEU A 26 -9.00 -7.83 1.29
N VAL A 27 -8.64 -8.19 0.06
CA VAL A 27 -9.56 -8.88 -0.86
C VAL A 27 -9.66 -10.37 -0.54
N ASN A 28 -8.53 -11.06 -0.32
CA ASN A 28 -8.56 -12.52 -0.21
C ASN A 28 -8.87 -13.01 1.21
N VAL A 29 -8.38 -12.32 2.24
CA VAL A 29 -8.55 -12.74 3.65
C VAL A 29 -9.75 -12.05 4.27
N VAL A 30 -9.82 -10.73 4.21
CA VAL A 30 -10.89 -9.93 4.84
C VAL A 30 -12.16 -9.89 4.00
N LYS A 31 -12.08 -10.28 2.71
CA LYS A 31 -13.19 -10.23 1.74
C LYS A 31 -13.76 -8.82 1.56
N PHE A 32 -12.89 -7.81 1.63
CA PHE A 32 -13.22 -6.41 1.39
C PHE A 32 -13.46 -6.17 -0.11
N ASN A 33 -14.42 -5.33 -0.45
CA ASN A 33 -14.71 -4.97 -1.83
C ASN A 33 -13.54 -4.14 -2.40
N PRO A 34 -12.90 -4.56 -3.50
CA PRO A 34 -11.73 -3.87 -4.05
C PRO A 34 -12.04 -2.44 -4.53
N ASN A 35 -13.27 -2.14 -4.93
CA ASN A 35 -13.67 -0.80 -5.36
C ASN A 35 -13.71 0.21 -4.21
N ASP A 36 -13.74 -0.27 -2.97
CA ASP A 36 -13.72 0.56 -1.77
C ASP A 36 -12.29 0.77 -1.24
N ILE A 37 -11.27 0.24 -1.92
CA ILE A 37 -9.86 0.34 -1.52
C ILE A 37 -9.20 1.51 -2.26
N ILE A 38 -8.74 2.51 -1.51
CA ILE A 38 -7.94 3.62 -2.03
C ILE A 38 -6.51 3.48 -1.51
N PHE A 39 -5.55 3.36 -2.43
CA PHE A 39 -4.13 3.31 -2.09
C PHE A 39 -3.52 4.71 -2.13
N ASP A 40 -3.04 5.15 -0.97
CA ASP A 40 -2.12 6.28 -0.86
C ASP A 40 -0.68 5.77 -0.92
N SER A 41 0.04 6.12 -1.99
CA SER A 41 1.43 5.73 -2.24
C SER A 41 2.46 6.70 -1.63
N ASN A 42 2.00 7.62 -0.77
CA ASN A 42 2.77 8.65 -0.08
C ASN A 42 3.51 9.59 -1.05
N ILE A 43 2.91 10.72 -1.40
CA ILE A 43 3.61 11.84 -2.05
C ILE A 43 4.47 12.53 -0.99
N LEU A 44 5.79 12.58 -1.20
CA LEU A 44 6.77 13.09 -0.24
C LEU A 44 7.33 14.43 -0.69
N THR A 45 7.76 15.26 0.26
CA THR A 45 8.50 16.49 -0.01
C THR A 45 9.88 16.17 -0.59
N ILE A 46 10.31 16.94 -1.59
CA ILE A 46 11.67 16.88 -2.15
C ILE A 46 12.59 17.88 -1.43
N ALA A 47 13.90 17.60 -1.44
CA ALA A 47 14.96 18.50 -0.98
C ALA A 47 15.59 19.24 -2.17
#